data_AF-A0A164WJA2-F1
#
_entry.id   AF-A0A164WJA2-F1
#
_cell.length_a   1.000
_cell.length_b   1.000
_cell.length_c   1.000
_cell.angle_alpha   90.00
_cell.angle_beta   90.00
_cell.angle_gamma   90.00
#
_symmetry.space_group_name_H-M   'P 1'
#
loop_
_entity.id
_entity.type
_entity.pdbx_description
1 polymer ?
#
loop_
_entity_poly.entity_id
_entity_poly.type
_entity_poly.pdbx_seq_one_letter_code
_entity_poly.pdbx_strand_id
1 'polypeptide(L)'
;MLPSSLQSFLSILLLSLGTHSSPTQHPLNTPKSSHLQFQLRHLHATGNNSRIIFKDVHTSSFAPLAPSSPSSDLTWSLPVRTSVTKRHRPKDLREFARARRRSRDLGESAILEWIEEDVDGPDVTDRGTVLELAKMTNNAYVEDDKNKEWYNIGDGWNHTRFGWEPDADGFRGHVFASTDNSTVILSIKGTSAGLFGGGGPTAKKDKLNDNLLFSCCCARISWQWTTVCDCYRGGGYSCDQTCLEGALAEESLFYPIGINLYNNLTYIYPHANIWVIGHSLGGALASLIGVTFGAPVVTFEAPGERMAARRLHLPSPPSTQHVTHFYHTADPIPMGVCTGPLSSCWLGGYAMESRCHLGRSAVFDTVTKLGWSVDVRTHGIVAIIDRLLSQEWEKGTWTDNSTDPNPDPSKDPGKDKDEGGSKGELPLALPEDDCVDCFSWEYQ
;
A
#
# COMPACT_ATOMS: atom_id res chain seq x y z
N MET A 1 -85.49 10.90 -45.70
CA MET A 1 -85.02 10.81 -44.31
C MET A 1 -83.49 10.91 -44.32
N LEU A 2 -82.91 11.42 -43.24
CA LEU A 2 -81.50 11.78 -43.00
C LEU A 2 -80.39 10.82 -43.55
N PRO A 3 -79.13 11.31 -43.64
CA PRO A 3 -78.22 11.13 -44.77
C PRO A 3 -76.94 10.31 -44.47
N SER A 4 -76.14 10.10 -45.53
CA SER A 4 -74.67 10.25 -45.69
C SER A 4 -73.73 9.91 -44.52
N SER A 5 -72.60 9.21 -44.68
CA SER A 5 -71.68 9.18 -45.82
C SER A 5 -70.73 7.96 -45.79
N LEU A 6 -70.55 7.38 -46.97
CA LEU A 6 -69.59 6.36 -47.35
C LEU A 6 -68.11 6.81 -47.26
N GLN A 7 -67.24 5.82 -47.04
CA GLN A 7 -65.95 5.55 -47.72
C GLN A 7 -65.17 6.72 -48.35
N SER A 8 -63.88 6.86 -48.02
CA SER A 8 -62.76 6.60 -48.95
C SER A 8 -61.43 7.26 -48.57
N PHE A 9 -60.37 6.44 -48.69
CA PHE A 9 -59.05 6.69 -49.27
C PHE A 9 -58.15 7.88 -48.84
N LEU A 10 -56.95 7.50 -48.38
CA LEU A 10 -55.63 7.82 -48.95
C LEU A 10 -55.20 9.30 -49.13
N SER A 11 -53.98 9.56 -48.62
CA SER A 11 -52.96 10.46 -49.18
C SER A 11 -52.86 11.90 -48.64
N ILE A 12 -51.62 12.22 -48.27
CA ILE A 12 -50.97 13.54 -48.19
C ILE A 12 -51.12 14.32 -46.88
N LEU A 13 -50.06 14.28 -46.05
CA LEU A 13 -49.26 15.49 -45.83
C LEU A 13 -47.81 15.15 -45.46
N LEU A 14 -46.94 15.33 -46.46
CA LEU A 14 -45.50 15.59 -46.29
C LEU A 14 -45.29 17.02 -45.77
N LEU A 15 -44.16 17.22 -45.09
CA LEU A 15 -43.45 18.48 -44.79
C LEU A 15 -43.81 19.23 -43.50
N SER A 16 -43.05 18.95 -42.44
CA SER A 16 -42.28 20.00 -41.75
C SER A 16 -40.96 19.43 -41.25
N LEU A 17 -39.88 20.05 -41.69
CA LEU A 17 -38.49 19.63 -41.54
C LEU A 17 -38.00 19.68 -40.09
N GLY A 18 -37.20 18.69 -39.72
CA GLY A 18 -36.32 18.70 -38.55
C GLY A 18 -35.25 17.64 -38.74
N THR A 19 -34.10 18.08 -39.28
CA THR A 19 -32.90 17.27 -39.48
C THR A 19 -32.46 16.58 -38.20
N HIS A 20 -32.47 15.24 -38.15
CA HIS A 20 -31.67 14.46 -37.21
C HIS A 20 -30.88 13.41 -37.98
N SER A 21 -29.68 13.82 -38.33
CA SER A 21 -28.54 12.98 -38.66
C SER A 21 -28.37 11.87 -37.61
N SER A 22 -28.56 10.62 -38.01
CA SER A 22 -27.69 9.53 -37.54
C SER A 22 -26.36 9.71 -38.29
N PRO A 23 -25.19 9.74 -37.64
CA PRO A 23 -24.67 8.60 -36.89
C PRO A 23 -23.81 8.96 -35.67
N THR A 24 -23.69 8.03 -34.71
CA THR A 24 -22.45 7.64 -34.02
C THR A 24 -22.83 6.63 -32.94
N GLN A 25 -22.51 5.35 -33.15
CA GLN A 25 -21.43 4.71 -32.40
C GLN A 25 -21.47 5.12 -30.92
N HIS A 26 -22.00 4.22 -30.08
CA HIS A 26 -21.61 4.20 -28.68
C HIS A 26 -20.10 4.40 -28.61
N PRO A 27 -19.59 5.44 -27.93
CA PRO A 27 -18.18 5.41 -27.60
C PRO A 27 -18.00 4.16 -26.76
N LEU A 28 -17.17 3.23 -27.23
CA LEU A 28 -16.43 2.37 -26.31
C LEU A 28 -15.98 3.30 -25.18
N ASN A 29 -16.42 3.02 -23.96
CA ASN A 29 -15.94 3.71 -22.78
C ASN A 29 -14.44 3.36 -22.69
N THR A 30 -13.61 4.15 -23.37
CA THR A 30 -12.18 4.15 -23.15
C THR A 30 -12.01 4.50 -21.67
N PRO A 31 -11.27 3.70 -20.88
CA PRO A 31 -10.99 4.04 -19.49
C PRO A 31 -10.44 5.47 -19.46
N LYS A 32 -11.17 6.38 -18.82
CA LYS A 32 -10.81 7.79 -18.79
C LYS A 32 -9.65 7.94 -17.81
N SER A 33 -8.43 7.70 -18.30
CA SER A 33 -7.19 7.97 -17.59
C SER A 33 -7.17 9.45 -17.20
N SER A 34 -7.35 9.74 -15.90
CA SER A 34 -7.19 11.08 -15.37
C SER A 34 -5.79 11.25 -14.79
N HIS A 35 -5.32 12.49 -14.74
CA HIS A 35 -4.04 12.85 -14.18
C HIS A 35 -4.30 13.69 -12.93
N LEU A 36 -3.77 13.27 -11.80
CA LEU A 36 -3.86 13.96 -10.53
C LEU A 36 -2.51 14.58 -10.18
N GLN A 37 -2.55 15.76 -9.57
CA GLN A 37 -1.40 16.39 -8.94
C GLN A 37 -1.68 16.50 -7.45
N PHE A 38 -0.70 16.15 -6.62
CA PHE A 38 -0.87 16.07 -5.19
C PHE A 38 -0.12 17.16 -4.43
N GLN A 39 -0.73 17.60 -3.34
CA GLN A 39 -0.19 18.56 -2.40
C GLN A 39 -0.30 17.99 -0.96
N LEU A 40 0.80 17.85 -0.22
CA LEU A 40 0.86 17.72 1.24
C LEU A 40 -0.06 18.75 1.90
N ARG A 41 -1.06 18.24 2.60
CA ARG A 41 -2.04 19.03 3.34
C ARG A 41 -1.80 18.97 4.83
N HIS A 42 -1.51 17.77 5.34
CA HIS A 42 -1.36 17.55 6.76
C HIS A 42 -0.15 16.69 7.07
N LEU A 43 0.47 17.03 8.20
CA LEU A 43 1.35 16.13 8.94
C LEU A 43 0.51 15.44 10.02
N HIS A 44 0.73 14.15 10.24
CA HIS A 44 0.07 13.43 11.33
C HIS A 44 1.08 12.79 12.27
N ALA A 45 0.71 12.77 13.55
CA ALA A 45 1.51 12.16 14.60
C ALA A 45 0.60 11.66 15.73
N THR A 46 1.16 10.80 16.58
CA THR A 46 0.49 10.34 17.80
C THR A 46 1.04 11.03 19.04
N GLY A 47 0.16 11.58 19.87
CA GLY A 47 0.51 12.03 21.21
C GLY A 47 0.55 10.88 22.23
N ASN A 48 0.93 11.18 23.47
CA ASN A 48 1.20 10.20 24.55
C ASN A 48 0.08 9.18 24.86
N ASN A 49 -1.18 9.46 24.49
CA ASN A 49 -2.32 8.56 24.71
C ASN A 49 -2.82 7.88 23.41
N SER A 50 -1.93 7.62 22.44
CA SER A 50 -2.30 7.12 21.10
C SER A 50 -3.27 8.03 20.33
N ARG A 51 -3.47 9.27 20.79
CA ARG A 51 -4.34 10.25 20.15
C ARG A 51 -3.66 10.79 18.91
N ILE A 52 -4.38 10.76 17.80
CA ILE A 52 -3.93 11.31 16.54
C ILE A 52 -4.11 12.81 16.56
N ILE A 53 -3.07 13.52 16.16
CA ILE A 53 -3.04 14.96 16.04
C ILE A 53 -2.66 15.27 14.59
N PHE A 54 -3.37 16.19 13.97
CA PHE A 54 -3.07 16.71 12.64
C PHE A 54 -2.51 18.12 12.75
N LYS A 55 -1.62 18.45 11.82
CA LYS A 55 -1.17 19.81 11.61
C LYS A 55 -1.29 20.17 10.14
N ASP A 56 -2.01 21.25 9.88
CA ASP A 56 -2.17 21.81 8.55
C ASP A 56 -0.87 22.46 8.06
N VAL A 57 -0.58 22.23 6.78
CA VAL A 57 0.52 22.87 6.07
C VAL A 57 -0.04 24.08 5.31
N HIS A 58 0.24 25.30 5.78
CA HIS A 58 -0.23 26.54 5.15
C HIS A 58 0.63 26.95 3.95
N THR A 59 0.00 27.17 2.79
CA THR A 59 0.61 27.63 1.52
C THR A 59 0.86 29.14 1.44
N SER A 60 0.57 29.91 2.49
CA SER A 60 0.60 31.38 2.46
C SER A 60 2.01 31.94 2.71
N SER A 61 2.93 31.81 1.76
CA SER A 61 4.16 32.62 1.66
C SER A 61 4.73 32.61 0.23
N PHE A 62 3.92 32.92 -0.79
CA PHE A 62 4.46 33.15 -2.14
C PHE A 62 3.86 34.43 -2.74
N ALA A 63 4.66 35.49 -2.73
CA ALA A 63 4.63 36.49 -3.78
C ALA A 63 5.44 35.95 -4.97
N PRO A 64 4.98 36.09 -6.22
CA PRO A 64 5.71 35.60 -7.38
C PRO A 64 6.94 36.49 -7.60
N LEU A 65 8.13 35.99 -7.27
CA LEU A 65 9.37 36.59 -7.78
C LEU A 65 9.64 36.01 -9.17
N ALA A 66 9.78 36.93 -10.12
CA ALA A 66 9.99 36.72 -11.55
C ALA A 66 11.18 35.77 -11.87
N PRO A 67 11.18 35.13 -13.06
CA PRO A 67 12.16 34.13 -13.41
C PRO A 67 13.51 34.79 -13.69
N SER A 68 14.56 34.38 -12.98
CA SER A 68 15.93 34.70 -13.38
C SER A 68 16.80 33.44 -13.37
N SER A 69 17.24 33.12 -14.60
CA SER A 69 18.35 32.24 -15.00
C SER A 69 18.09 30.72 -15.09
N PRO A 70 18.53 30.09 -16.20
CA PRO A 70 18.36 28.67 -16.45
C PRO A 70 19.55 27.90 -15.88
N SER A 71 19.37 27.28 -14.71
CA SER A 71 20.21 26.16 -14.28
C SER A 71 19.37 24.90 -14.24
N SER A 72 19.82 23.92 -14.99
CA SER A 72 19.33 22.55 -15.13
C SER A 72 18.91 21.91 -13.80
N ASP A 73 17.60 21.71 -13.64
CA ASP A 73 16.95 20.45 -13.24
C ASP A 73 15.44 20.72 -13.22
N LEU A 74 14.75 20.41 -14.32
CA LEU A 74 13.29 20.48 -14.41
C LEU A 74 12.68 19.39 -13.50
N THR A 75 12.41 19.70 -12.24
CA THR A 75 11.57 18.90 -11.34
C THR A 75 10.12 19.40 -11.41
N TRP A 76 9.45 19.11 -12.52
CA TRP A 76 7.99 19.12 -12.54
C TRP A 76 7.54 17.82 -11.89
N SER A 77 6.73 17.88 -10.83
CA SER A 77 6.10 16.67 -10.29
C SER A 77 5.36 15.95 -11.41
N LEU A 78 5.66 14.67 -11.59
CA LEU A 78 5.03 13.90 -12.64
C LEU A 78 3.54 13.74 -12.26
N PRO A 79 2.61 14.07 -13.17
CA PRO A 79 1.20 13.89 -12.90
C PRO A 79 0.91 12.40 -12.67
N VAL A 80 0.34 12.08 -11.51
CA VAL A 80 -0.02 10.72 -11.13
C VAL A 80 -1.20 10.27 -11.99
N ARG A 81 -1.01 9.19 -12.73
CA ARG A 81 -2.05 8.61 -13.58
C ARG A 81 -2.98 7.75 -12.74
N THR A 82 -4.27 7.85 -13.02
CA THR A 82 -5.29 7.01 -12.38
C THR A 82 -5.73 5.88 -13.30
N SER A 83 -6.15 4.79 -12.69
CA SER A 83 -6.83 3.69 -13.34
C SER A 83 -8.02 3.25 -12.48
N VAL A 84 -9.01 2.60 -13.11
CA VAL A 84 -10.14 2.04 -12.37
C VAL A 84 -9.63 0.88 -11.53
N THR A 85 -9.77 1.00 -10.22
CA THR A 85 -9.46 -0.05 -9.25
C THR A 85 -10.77 -0.58 -8.68
N LYS A 86 -11.00 -1.87 -8.87
CA LYS A 86 -12.10 -2.58 -8.23
C LYS A 86 -11.73 -2.89 -6.78
N ARG A 87 -12.57 -2.46 -5.84
CA ARG A 87 -12.36 -2.68 -4.41
C ARG A 87 -13.56 -3.32 -3.73
N HIS A 88 -13.29 -3.95 -2.59
CA HIS A 88 -14.32 -4.48 -1.70
C HIS A 88 -14.22 -3.81 -0.35
N ARG A 89 -15.29 -3.15 0.09
CA ARG A 89 -15.37 -2.57 1.43
C ARG A 89 -16.55 -3.14 2.22
N PRO A 90 -16.45 -3.24 3.55
CA PRO A 90 -17.58 -3.67 4.35
C PRO A 90 -18.73 -2.65 4.25
N LYS A 91 -19.96 -3.14 4.17
CA LYS A 91 -21.16 -2.28 4.15
C LYS A 91 -21.36 -1.51 5.45
N ASP A 92 -21.10 -2.15 6.59
CA ASP A 92 -21.14 -1.53 7.92
C ASP A 92 -19.87 -1.89 8.71
N LEU A 93 -19.08 -0.87 9.04
CA LEU A 93 -17.85 -1.02 9.82
C LEU A 93 -18.10 -1.56 11.23
N ARG A 94 -19.29 -1.37 11.80
CA ARG A 94 -19.66 -1.93 13.11
C ARG A 94 -19.85 -3.44 13.03
N GLU A 95 -20.44 -3.94 11.95
CA GLU A 95 -20.55 -5.38 11.71
C GLU A 95 -19.17 -5.99 11.41
N PHE A 96 -18.31 -5.28 10.66
CA PHE A 96 -16.91 -5.70 10.49
C PHE A 96 -16.18 -5.83 11.84
N ALA A 97 -16.27 -4.81 12.69
CA ALA A 97 -15.66 -4.85 14.03
C ALA A 97 -16.28 -5.94 14.91
N ARG A 98 -17.58 -6.20 14.79
CA ARG A 98 -18.28 -7.28 15.51
C ARG A 98 -17.81 -8.66 15.04
N ALA A 99 -17.68 -8.87 13.73
CA ALA A 99 -17.17 -10.11 13.16
C ALA A 99 -15.75 -10.40 13.65
N ARG A 100 -14.87 -9.39 13.62
CA ARG A 100 -13.52 -9.47 14.19
C ARG A 100 -13.53 -9.87 15.66
N ARG A 101 -14.36 -9.22 16.50
CA ARG A 101 -14.48 -9.58 17.92
C ARG A 101 -14.99 -11.02 18.12
N ARG A 102 -15.98 -11.46 17.35
CA ARG A 102 -16.51 -12.83 17.43
C ARG A 102 -15.46 -13.87 17.03
N SER A 103 -14.68 -13.59 15.99
CA SER A 103 -13.59 -14.47 15.58
C SER A 103 -12.52 -14.58 16.66
N ARG A 104 -12.12 -13.45 17.25
CA ARG A 104 -11.12 -13.42 18.33
C ARG A 104 -11.60 -14.04 19.64
N ASP A 105 -12.78 -13.65 20.11
CA ASP A 105 -13.23 -13.98 21.47
C ASP A 105 -13.95 -15.34 21.52
N LEU A 106 -14.53 -15.80 20.41
CA LEU A 106 -15.37 -17.00 20.33
C LEU A 106 -14.90 -18.03 19.29
N GLY A 107 -13.89 -17.72 18.46
CA GLY A 107 -13.47 -18.60 17.35
C GLY A 107 -14.52 -18.72 16.23
N GLU A 108 -15.48 -17.78 16.16
CA GLU A 108 -16.62 -17.88 15.25
C GLU A 108 -16.41 -17.05 13.97
N SER A 109 -16.79 -17.62 12.83
CA SER A 109 -16.90 -16.88 11.57
C SER A 109 -18.22 -16.12 11.49
N ALA A 110 -18.22 -14.97 10.83
CA ALA A 110 -19.42 -14.20 10.55
C ALA A 110 -19.51 -13.87 9.06
N ILE A 111 -20.72 -13.97 8.50
CA ILE A 111 -20.98 -13.55 7.13
C ILE A 111 -21.07 -12.02 7.13
N LEU A 112 -20.25 -11.39 6.30
CA LEU A 112 -20.22 -9.95 6.11
C LEU A 112 -20.69 -9.61 4.69
N GLU A 113 -21.51 -8.58 4.59
CA GLU A 113 -21.86 -7.99 3.30
C GLU A 113 -20.75 -7.06 2.83
N TRP A 114 -20.19 -7.35 1.66
CA TRP A 114 -19.18 -6.55 0.99
C TRP A 114 -19.81 -5.77 -0.16
N ILE A 115 -19.45 -4.51 -0.27
CA ILE A 115 -19.79 -3.67 -1.41
C ILE A 115 -18.61 -3.73 -2.38
N GLU A 116 -18.84 -4.30 -3.56
CA GLU A 116 -17.94 -4.16 -4.70
C GLU A 116 -18.20 -2.81 -5.36
N GLU A 117 -17.15 -2.01 -5.52
CA GLU A 117 -17.23 -0.72 -6.19
C GLU A 117 -15.96 -0.44 -7.00
N ASP A 118 -16.14 0.21 -8.14
CA ASP A 118 -15.05 0.71 -8.97
C ASP A 118 -14.73 2.15 -8.52
N VAL A 119 -13.45 2.39 -8.22
CA VAL A 119 -12.95 3.71 -7.80
C VAL A 119 -11.70 4.10 -8.58
N ASP A 120 -11.43 5.40 -8.66
CA ASP A 120 -10.19 5.90 -9.24
C ASP A 120 -9.02 5.57 -8.30
N GLY A 121 -8.21 4.58 -8.65
CA GLY A 121 -6.99 4.21 -7.94
C GLY A 121 -5.73 4.63 -8.71
N PRO A 122 -4.54 4.48 -8.12
CA PRO A 122 -3.29 4.73 -8.83
C PRO A 122 -3.11 3.72 -9.98
N ASP A 123 -2.64 4.17 -11.15
CA ASP A 123 -2.25 3.26 -12.23
C ASP A 123 -0.92 2.57 -11.89
N VAL A 124 -1.01 1.39 -11.28
CA VAL A 124 0.15 0.58 -10.88
C VAL A 124 0.92 -0.01 -12.07
N THR A 125 0.44 0.16 -13.30
CA THR A 125 1.16 -0.23 -14.53
C THR A 125 1.99 0.91 -15.12
N ASP A 126 1.79 2.13 -14.62
CA ASP A 126 2.51 3.33 -15.04
C ASP A 126 3.72 3.60 -14.13
N ARG A 127 4.93 3.49 -14.69
CA ARG A 127 6.18 3.71 -13.93
C ARG A 127 6.24 5.09 -13.30
N GLY A 128 5.77 6.14 -13.98
CA GLY A 128 5.77 7.50 -13.47
C GLY A 128 4.92 7.64 -12.20
N THR A 129 3.74 7.02 -12.20
CA THR A 129 2.84 6.93 -11.06
C THR A 129 3.48 6.21 -9.89
N VAL A 130 4.04 5.01 -10.12
CA VAL A 130 4.69 4.23 -9.04
C VAL A 130 5.90 4.96 -8.48
N LEU A 131 6.71 5.61 -9.33
CA LEU A 131 7.85 6.44 -8.92
C LEU A 131 7.41 7.62 -8.04
N GLU A 132 6.34 8.33 -8.42
CA GLU A 132 5.85 9.47 -7.65
C GLU A 132 5.31 9.03 -6.28
N LEU A 133 4.56 7.93 -6.22
CA LEU A 133 4.10 7.35 -4.95
C LEU A 133 5.28 6.88 -4.08
N ALA A 134 6.35 6.34 -4.67
CA ALA A 134 7.56 5.98 -3.94
C ALA A 134 8.24 7.22 -3.33
N LYS A 135 8.36 8.32 -4.08
CA LYS A 135 8.87 9.60 -3.56
C LYS A 135 8.01 10.17 -2.43
N MET A 136 6.69 10.17 -2.58
CA MET A 136 5.75 10.56 -1.52
C MET A 136 5.93 9.71 -0.26
N THR A 137 6.16 8.40 -0.43
CA THR A 137 6.44 7.46 0.66
C THR A 137 7.76 7.76 1.35
N ASN A 138 8.84 8.03 0.60
CA ASN A 138 10.14 8.42 1.16
C ASN A 138 10.02 9.68 2.02
N ASN A 139 9.25 10.66 1.56
CA ASN A 139 9.09 11.92 2.29
C ASN A 139 8.45 11.72 3.68
N ALA A 140 7.73 10.63 3.94
CA ALA A 140 7.24 10.31 5.29
C ALA A 140 8.37 10.04 6.32
N TYR A 141 9.59 9.76 5.85
CA TYR A 141 10.79 9.58 6.69
C TYR A 141 11.56 10.86 6.95
N VAL A 142 11.29 11.93 6.21
CA VAL A 142 12.13 13.12 6.18
C VAL A 142 11.43 14.27 6.89
N GLU A 143 12.15 14.92 7.81
CA GLU A 143 11.62 15.98 8.69
C GLU A 143 11.22 17.25 7.93
N ASP A 144 12.00 17.62 6.91
CA ASP A 144 11.75 18.75 6.03
C ASP A 144 12.49 18.62 4.68
N ASP A 145 12.13 19.49 3.73
CA ASP A 145 12.75 19.64 2.42
C ASP A 145 14.16 20.28 2.43
N LYS A 146 14.67 20.66 3.60
CA LYS A 146 16.05 21.13 3.76
C LYS A 146 17.00 19.96 3.95
N ASN A 147 16.48 18.80 4.34
CA ASN A 147 17.23 17.56 4.26
C ASN A 147 17.42 17.19 2.77
N LYS A 148 18.66 16.85 2.41
CA LYS A 148 19.04 16.41 1.06
C LYS A 148 18.32 15.14 0.61
N GLU A 149 17.73 14.40 1.54
CA GLU A 149 16.97 13.17 1.30
C GLU A 149 15.49 13.43 0.93
N TRP A 150 15.04 14.69 0.93
CA TRP A 150 13.69 15.05 0.50
C TRP A 150 13.56 15.04 -1.01
N TYR A 151 12.54 14.34 -1.53
CA TYR A 151 12.19 14.41 -2.95
C TYR A 151 11.19 15.56 -3.18
N ASN A 152 11.54 16.48 -4.08
CA ASN A 152 10.68 17.59 -4.45
C ASN A 152 9.46 17.10 -5.27
N ILE A 153 8.25 17.41 -4.80
CA ILE A 153 6.95 17.03 -5.42
C ILE A 153 6.22 18.29 -5.99
N GLY A 154 6.93 19.40 -6.23
CA GLY A 154 6.42 20.62 -6.88
C GLY A 154 6.73 21.91 -6.10
N ASP A 155 6.34 23.08 -6.62
CA ASP A 155 6.55 24.36 -5.93
C ASP A 155 5.33 24.75 -5.08
N GLY A 156 5.51 24.95 -3.77
CA GLY A 156 4.42 25.36 -2.85
C GLY A 156 4.52 24.93 -1.38
N TRP A 157 5.64 24.34 -0.94
CA TRP A 157 5.78 23.71 0.37
C TRP A 157 6.37 24.66 1.43
N ASN A 158 5.82 24.67 2.66
CA ASN A 158 6.40 25.35 3.82
C ASN A 158 6.41 24.42 5.05
N HIS A 159 7.51 24.43 5.79
CA HIS A 159 7.96 23.40 6.73
C HIS A 159 7.24 23.46 8.09
N THR A 160 7.05 22.31 8.76
CA THR A 160 6.97 22.28 10.22
C THR A 160 7.33 20.91 10.84
N ARG A 161 8.08 20.95 11.96
CA ARG A 161 8.53 19.80 12.78
C ARG A 161 7.42 19.20 13.66
N PHE A 162 6.38 18.63 13.09
CA PHE A 162 5.26 18.10 13.89
C PHE A 162 5.31 16.58 13.98
N GLY A 163 5.30 16.04 15.21
CA GLY A 163 5.45 14.60 15.46
C GLY A 163 6.89 14.12 15.55
N TRP A 164 7.87 15.03 15.49
CA TRP A 164 9.31 14.76 15.56
C TRP A 164 9.93 15.32 16.84
N GLU A 165 9.12 15.65 17.83
CA GLU A 165 9.58 16.06 19.15
C GLU A 165 10.39 14.92 19.82
N PRO A 166 11.37 15.22 20.69
CA PRO A 166 12.25 14.20 21.28
C PRO A 166 11.54 13.09 22.05
N ASP A 167 10.30 13.35 22.48
CA ASP A 167 9.41 12.45 23.21
C ASP A 167 8.30 11.82 22.34
N ALA A 168 8.18 12.23 21.07
CA ALA A 168 7.19 11.68 20.14
C ALA A 168 7.65 10.32 19.62
N ASP A 169 7.22 9.21 20.22
CA ASP A 169 7.71 7.86 19.90
C ASP A 169 6.75 7.02 19.03
N GLY A 170 5.67 7.59 18.51
CA GLY A 170 4.60 6.82 17.85
C GLY A 170 4.40 7.07 16.36
N PHE A 171 3.35 6.44 15.83
CA PHE A 171 2.95 6.34 14.42
C PHE A 171 2.98 7.70 13.68
N ARG A 172 3.66 7.76 12.53
CA ARG A 172 3.87 9.01 11.77
C ARG A 172 3.61 8.85 10.29
N GLY A 173 3.47 9.99 9.63
CA GLY A 173 3.49 10.08 8.19
C GLY A 173 2.81 11.34 7.69
N HIS A 174 2.50 11.35 6.41
CA HIS A 174 2.06 12.53 5.67
C HIS A 174 0.70 12.28 5.01
N VAL A 175 -0.08 13.33 4.87
CA VAL A 175 -1.37 13.31 4.16
C VAL A 175 -1.28 14.29 3.01
N PHE A 176 -1.40 13.76 1.79
CA PHE A 176 -1.44 14.54 0.57
C PHE A 176 -2.88 14.57 0.04
N ALA A 177 -3.30 15.66 -0.57
CA ALA A 177 -4.58 15.74 -1.28
C ALA A 177 -4.35 16.20 -2.71
N SER A 178 -5.17 15.72 -3.63
CA SER A 178 -5.18 16.21 -4.99
C SER A 178 -5.59 17.68 -5.04
N THR A 179 -5.18 18.40 -6.08
CA THR A 179 -5.49 19.84 -6.24
C THR A 179 -6.99 20.14 -6.31
N ASP A 180 -7.79 19.17 -6.76
CA ASP A 180 -9.26 19.21 -6.80
C ASP A 180 -9.93 18.63 -5.53
N ASN A 181 -9.13 18.20 -4.55
CA ASN A 181 -9.56 17.52 -3.30
C ASN A 181 -10.41 16.25 -3.52
N SER A 182 -10.40 15.65 -4.72
CA SER A 182 -11.12 14.42 -5.02
C SER A 182 -10.44 13.16 -4.45
N THR A 183 -9.13 13.23 -4.21
CA THR A 183 -8.32 12.10 -3.74
C THR A 183 -7.38 12.53 -2.63
N VAL A 184 -7.24 11.71 -1.60
CA VAL A 184 -6.32 11.89 -0.48
C VAL A 184 -5.41 10.68 -0.38
N ILE A 185 -4.10 10.91 -0.26
CA ILE A 185 -3.10 9.88 -0.04
C ILE A 185 -2.65 9.95 1.41
N LEU A 186 -2.89 8.87 2.16
CA LEU A 186 -2.30 8.62 3.46
C LEU A 186 -0.97 7.89 3.28
N SER A 187 0.15 8.56 3.54
CA SER A 187 1.49 7.96 3.54
C SER A 187 1.90 7.62 4.97
N ILE A 188 2.22 6.35 5.23
CA ILE A 188 2.59 5.85 6.56
C ILE A 188 4.11 5.59 6.60
N LYS A 189 4.78 6.18 7.59
CA LYS A 189 6.20 5.96 7.85
C LYS A 189 6.41 4.55 8.42
N GLY A 190 7.41 3.83 7.93
CA GLY A 190 7.88 2.58 8.53
C GLY A 190 9.01 2.78 9.55
N THR A 191 9.76 1.72 9.82
CA THR A 191 10.75 1.68 10.89
C THR A 191 11.89 2.66 10.67
N SER A 192 12.20 3.44 11.71
CA SER A 192 13.35 4.34 11.72
C SER A 192 14.63 3.54 11.99
N ALA A 193 14.93 2.59 11.12
CA ALA A 193 16.13 1.79 11.19
C ALA A 193 17.28 2.64 10.63
N GLY A 194 17.83 3.53 11.47
CA GLY A 194 19.16 4.09 11.25
C GLY A 194 20.16 2.94 11.25
N LEU A 195 20.29 2.32 10.07
CA LEU A 195 21.17 1.23 9.64
C LEU A 195 22.12 0.69 10.73
N PHE A 196 21.65 -0.10 11.70
CA PHE A 196 22.45 -0.64 12.82
C PHE A 196 22.79 0.33 13.97
N GLY A 197 21.78 0.89 14.64
CA GLY A 197 21.94 1.36 16.03
C GLY A 197 21.78 2.86 16.28
N GLY A 198 21.38 3.64 15.28
CA GLY A 198 20.96 5.04 15.44
C GLY A 198 19.44 5.16 15.51
N GLY A 199 18.82 4.68 16.60
CA GLY A 199 17.37 4.74 16.74
C GLY A 199 16.90 6.12 17.17
N GLY A 200 16.15 6.82 16.31
CA GLY A 200 15.37 8.00 16.72
C GLY A 200 14.29 7.64 17.74
N PRO A 201 13.48 8.62 18.21
CA PRO A 201 12.51 8.41 19.29
C PRO A 201 11.53 7.24 19.05
N THR A 202 11.15 6.92 17.80
CA THR A 202 10.20 5.84 17.47
C THR A 202 10.81 4.43 17.42
N ALA A 203 12.14 4.28 17.37
CA ALA A 203 12.78 3.03 16.97
C ALA A 203 12.43 1.83 17.87
N LYS A 204 12.18 2.05 19.17
CA LYS A 204 11.78 0.97 20.09
C LYS A 204 10.38 0.44 19.78
N LYS A 205 9.42 1.33 19.53
CA LYS A 205 8.03 0.95 19.20
C LYS A 205 7.94 0.37 17.79
N ASP A 206 8.70 0.90 16.85
CA ASP A 206 8.81 0.36 15.50
C ASP A 206 9.26 -1.12 15.56
N LYS A 207 10.39 -1.39 16.25
CA LYS A 207 10.93 -2.74 16.44
C LYS A 207 9.98 -3.69 17.17
N LEU A 208 9.24 -3.20 18.16
CA LEU A 208 8.22 -3.99 18.84
C LEU A 208 7.12 -4.44 17.86
N ASN A 209 6.61 -3.51 17.05
CA ASN A 209 5.57 -3.82 16.06
C ASN A 209 6.11 -4.75 14.96
N ASP A 210 7.33 -4.53 14.46
CA ASP A 210 7.97 -5.43 13.49
C ASP A 210 8.01 -6.87 14.02
N ASN A 211 8.55 -7.03 15.23
CA ASN A 211 8.69 -8.34 15.86
C ASN A 211 7.34 -8.99 16.20
N LEU A 212 6.31 -8.23 16.57
CA LEU A 212 4.98 -8.79 16.83
C LEU A 212 4.26 -9.20 15.54
N LEU A 213 4.37 -8.39 14.48
CA LEU A 213 3.64 -8.60 13.22
C LEU A 213 4.28 -9.69 12.35
N PHE A 214 5.61 -9.75 12.28
CA PHE A 214 6.32 -10.52 11.26
C PHE A 214 7.13 -11.71 11.79
N SER A 215 7.20 -11.90 13.11
CA SER A 215 7.81 -13.11 13.68
C SER A 215 6.79 -14.23 13.83
N CYS A 216 7.28 -15.47 13.76
CA CYS A 216 6.45 -16.64 13.90
C CYS A 216 5.98 -16.87 15.34
N CYS A 217 6.79 -16.50 16.35
CA CYS A 217 6.41 -16.61 17.76
C CYS A 217 7.16 -15.59 18.63
N CYS A 218 6.61 -14.39 18.81
CA CYS A 218 7.15 -13.39 19.75
C CYS A 218 8.64 -13.06 19.60
N ALA A 219 9.19 -13.08 18.37
CA ALA A 219 10.61 -12.95 18.07
C ALA A 219 11.51 -13.97 18.79
N ARG A 220 11.00 -15.18 19.01
CA ARG A 220 11.73 -16.31 19.58
C ARG A 220 12.67 -16.91 18.54
N ILE A 221 13.83 -16.29 18.37
CA ILE A 221 14.85 -16.73 17.40
C ILE A 221 16.00 -17.52 18.06
N SER A 222 16.54 -17.03 19.18
CA SER A 222 17.65 -17.68 19.88
C SER A 222 17.69 -17.35 21.38
N TRP A 223 18.56 -18.03 22.13
CA TRP A 223 18.78 -17.79 23.56
C TRP A 223 19.35 -16.40 23.88
N GLN A 224 19.91 -15.69 22.89
CA GLN A 224 20.50 -14.36 23.05
C GLN A 224 19.45 -13.23 22.94
N TRP A 225 18.21 -13.56 22.62
CA TRP A 225 17.13 -12.60 22.41
C TRP A 225 16.11 -12.64 23.54
N THR A 226 15.57 -11.48 23.86
CA THR A 226 14.36 -11.35 24.67
C THR A 226 13.16 -11.35 23.74
N THR A 227 12.16 -12.17 24.05
CA THR A 227 10.90 -12.22 23.31
C THR A 227 10.09 -10.94 23.52
N VAL A 228 9.22 -10.61 22.56
CA VAL A 228 8.32 -9.44 22.66
C VAL A 228 6.97 -9.77 23.32
N CYS A 229 6.68 -11.05 23.52
CA CYS A 229 5.56 -11.58 24.27
C CYS A 229 5.89 -12.97 24.84
N ASP A 230 5.06 -13.47 25.75
CA ASP A 230 5.28 -14.73 26.50
C ASP A 230 4.51 -15.92 25.92
N CYS A 231 4.17 -15.89 24.63
CA CYS A 231 3.35 -16.93 23.98
C CYS A 231 4.12 -18.21 23.62
N TYR A 232 5.44 -18.22 23.80
CA TYR A 232 6.28 -19.38 23.54
C TYR A 232 6.04 -20.47 24.60
N ARG A 233 5.67 -21.69 24.17
CA ARG A 233 5.28 -22.78 25.09
C ARG A 233 6.45 -23.64 25.59
N GLY A 234 7.66 -23.43 25.10
CA GLY A 234 8.81 -24.29 25.41
C GLY A 234 8.84 -25.56 24.56
N GLY A 235 9.97 -26.28 24.59
CA GLY A 235 10.07 -27.63 24.02
C GLY A 235 10.25 -27.74 22.50
N GLY A 236 10.55 -26.66 21.75
CA GLY A 236 10.78 -26.73 20.31
C GLY A 236 10.23 -25.51 19.56
N TYR A 237 9.67 -25.70 18.38
CA TYR A 237 8.98 -24.65 17.60
C TYR A 237 7.47 -24.66 17.90
N SER A 238 7.09 -24.38 19.15
CA SER A 238 5.68 -24.37 19.58
C SER A 238 5.27 -23.02 20.18
N CYS A 239 4.12 -22.50 19.75
CA CYS A 239 3.58 -21.22 20.20
C CYS A 239 2.07 -21.32 20.50
N ASP A 240 1.59 -20.54 21.46
CA ASP A 240 0.16 -20.38 21.74
C ASP A 240 -0.47 -19.38 20.76
N GLN A 241 -1.42 -19.84 19.94
CA GLN A 241 -2.05 -19.01 18.91
C GLN A 241 -2.90 -17.89 19.50
N THR A 242 -3.73 -18.22 20.51
CA THR A 242 -4.63 -17.25 21.16
C THR A 242 -3.83 -16.16 21.87
N CYS A 243 -2.68 -16.50 22.45
CA CYS A 243 -1.77 -15.53 23.04
C CYS A 243 -1.18 -14.58 21.99
N LEU A 244 -0.74 -15.09 20.83
CA LEU A 244 -0.22 -14.24 19.75
C LEU A 244 -1.28 -13.27 19.22
N GLU A 245 -2.50 -13.76 19.03
CA GLU A 245 -3.66 -12.94 18.63
C GLU A 245 -3.96 -11.86 19.69
N GLY A 246 -3.89 -12.22 20.97
CA GLY A 246 -4.05 -11.29 22.09
C GLY A 246 -2.96 -10.21 22.14
N ALA A 247 -1.70 -10.59 21.91
CA ALA A 247 -0.56 -9.67 21.91
C ALA A 247 -0.64 -8.63 20.77
N LEU A 248 -1.36 -8.92 19.68
CA LEU A 248 -1.59 -7.99 18.57
C LEU A 248 -2.83 -7.10 18.75
N ALA A 249 -3.60 -7.30 19.82
CA ALA A 249 -4.85 -6.57 20.06
C ALA A 249 -4.69 -5.31 20.95
N GLU A 250 -3.48 -5.00 21.41
CA GLU A 250 -3.23 -3.82 22.27
C GLU A 250 -3.46 -2.50 21.51
N GLU A 251 -4.18 -1.56 22.13
CA GLU A 251 -4.54 -0.25 21.53
C GLU A 251 -3.33 0.67 21.29
N SER A 252 -2.19 0.37 21.91
CA SER A 252 -0.92 1.08 21.77
C SER A 252 -0.15 0.70 20.49
N LEU A 253 -0.57 -0.38 19.80
CA LEU A 253 0.08 -0.85 18.58
C LEU A 253 -0.31 0.00 17.36
N PHE A 254 0.52 -0.11 16.32
CA PHE A 254 0.40 0.76 15.15
C PHE A 254 -0.84 0.49 14.31
N TYR A 255 -1.31 -0.76 14.25
CA TYR A 255 -2.50 -1.09 13.47
C TYR A 255 -3.77 -0.40 14.01
N PRO A 256 -4.15 -0.51 15.31
CA PRO A 256 -5.27 0.25 15.86
C PRO A 256 -5.17 1.77 15.67
N ILE A 257 -3.96 2.33 15.78
CA ILE A 257 -3.71 3.76 15.51
C ILE A 257 -4.00 4.09 14.05
N GLY A 258 -3.52 3.27 13.11
CA GLY A 258 -3.77 3.44 11.67
C GLY A 258 -5.26 3.42 11.32
N ILE A 259 -6.05 2.55 11.96
CA ILE A 259 -7.51 2.51 11.81
C ILE A 259 -8.16 3.82 12.25
N ASN A 260 -7.76 4.36 13.40
CA ASN A 260 -8.26 5.65 13.87
C ASN A 260 -7.84 6.80 12.94
N LEU A 261 -6.65 6.72 12.34
CA LEU A 261 -6.16 7.72 11.41
C LEU A 261 -7.00 7.77 10.14
N TYR A 262 -7.25 6.60 9.57
CA TYR A 262 -8.11 6.47 8.40
C TYR A 262 -9.51 7.02 8.69
N ASN A 263 -10.12 6.64 9.82
CA ASN A 263 -11.44 7.15 10.23
C ASN A 263 -11.44 8.68 10.37
N ASN A 264 -10.42 9.28 10.98
CA ASN A 264 -10.33 10.74 11.07
C ASN A 264 -10.24 11.40 9.69
N LEU A 265 -9.48 10.82 8.76
CA LEU A 265 -9.42 11.32 7.38
C LEU A 265 -10.77 11.25 6.67
N THR A 266 -11.56 10.19 6.88
CA THR A 266 -12.92 10.13 6.32
C THR A 266 -13.84 11.22 6.87
N TYR A 267 -13.60 11.72 8.08
CA TYR A 267 -14.34 12.84 8.64
C TYR A 267 -13.89 14.19 8.05
N ILE A 268 -12.58 14.36 7.85
CA ILE A 268 -11.99 15.59 7.27
C ILE A 268 -12.29 15.69 5.77
N TYR A 269 -12.27 14.56 5.06
CA TYR A 269 -12.47 14.45 3.61
C TYR A 269 -13.62 13.48 3.28
N PRO A 270 -14.88 13.85 3.58
CA PRO A 270 -16.03 12.93 3.51
C PRO A 270 -16.40 12.47 2.09
N HIS A 271 -15.84 13.11 1.06
CA HIS A 271 -16.14 12.82 -0.34
C HIS A 271 -14.90 12.44 -1.15
N ALA A 272 -13.71 12.41 -0.53
CA ALA A 272 -12.49 12.06 -1.25
C ALA A 272 -12.32 10.54 -1.31
N ASN A 273 -11.73 10.05 -2.39
CA ASN A 273 -11.18 8.71 -2.39
C ASN A 273 -9.86 8.69 -1.59
N ILE A 274 -9.72 7.76 -0.65
CA ILE A 274 -8.50 7.66 0.15
C ILE A 274 -7.65 6.51 -0.37
N TRP A 275 -6.43 6.80 -0.78
CA TRP A 275 -5.37 5.83 -1.05
C TRP A 275 -4.44 5.74 0.14
N VAL A 276 -3.82 4.58 0.34
CA VAL A 276 -2.84 4.38 1.41
C VAL A 276 -1.53 3.91 0.80
N ILE A 277 -0.42 4.53 1.17
CA ILE A 277 0.92 4.14 0.73
C ILE A 277 1.85 4.01 1.92
N GLY A 278 2.91 3.22 1.76
CA GLY A 278 3.87 3.01 2.82
C GLY A 278 5.03 2.13 2.39
N HIS A 279 6.10 2.20 3.16
CA HIS A 279 7.30 1.39 2.97
C HIS A 279 7.64 0.58 4.23
N SER A 280 8.23 -0.61 4.05
CA SER A 280 8.63 -1.47 5.18
C SER A 280 7.43 -1.71 6.12
N LEU A 281 7.59 -1.56 7.44
CA LEU A 281 6.50 -1.60 8.43
C LEU A 281 5.28 -0.74 8.03
N GLY A 282 5.51 0.47 7.49
CA GLY A 282 4.45 1.37 7.07
C GLY A 282 3.67 0.84 5.87
N GLY A 283 4.33 0.08 4.99
CA GLY A 283 3.69 -0.60 3.85
C GLY A 283 2.80 -1.75 4.29
N ALA A 284 3.27 -2.59 5.21
CA ALA A 284 2.45 -3.63 5.80
C ALA A 284 1.21 -3.06 6.52
N LEU A 285 1.38 -1.98 7.29
CA LEU A 285 0.26 -1.27 7.93
C LEU A 285 -0.71 -0.68 6.90
N ALA A 286 -0.20 -0.10 5.81
CA ALA A 286 -1.02 0.41 4.71
C ALA A 286 -1.88 -0.70 4.09
N SER A 287 -1.31 -1.89 3.86
CA SER A 287 -2.05 -3.07 3.38
C SER A 287 -3.15 -3.50 4.36
N LEU A 288 -2.84 -3.65 5.65
CA LEU A 288 -3.82 -4.04 6.68
C LEU A 288 -4.99 -3.05 6.78
N ILE A 289 -4.71 -1.73 6.68
CA ILE A 289 -5.73 -0.67 6.63
C ILE A 289 -6.54 -0.77 5.33
N GLY A 290 -5.87 -0.97 4.19
CA GLY A 290 -6.50 -1.11 2.88
C GLY A 290 -7.46 -2.29 2.80
N VAL A 291 -7.12 -3.43 3.38
CA VAL A 291 -8.02 -4.59 3.46
C VAL A 291 -9.19 -4.34 4.42
N THR A 292 -8.97 -3.56 5.49
CA THR A 292 -10.02 -3.22 6.46
C THR A 292 -11.11 -2.30 5.87
N PHE A 293 -10.70 -1.30 5.08
CA PHE A 293 -11.62 -0.29 4.55
C PHE A 293 -11.91 -0.43 3.05
N GLY A 294 -11.22 -1.33 2.35
CA GLY A 294 -11.23 -1.43 0.90
C GLY A 294 -10.42 -0.33 0.19
N ALA A 295 -9.60 0.45 0.88
CA ALA A 295 -8.87 1.56 0.26
C ALA A 295 -7.81 1.05 -0.74
N PRO A 296 -7.63 1.65 -1.94
CA PRO A 296 -6.51 1.33 -2.83
C PRO A 296 -5.15 1.52 -2.14
N VAL A 297 -4.24 0.56 -2.31
CA VAL A 297 -2.92 0.54 -1.64
C VAL A 297 -1.78 0.27 -2.61
N VAL A 298 -0.71 1.03 -2.46
CA VAL A 298 0.60 0.76 -3.08
C VAL A 298 1.67 0.75 -1.99
N THR A 299 2.42 -0.34 -1.87
CA THR A 299 3.48 -0.47 -0.86
C THR A 299 4.84 -0.72 -1.50
N PHE A 300 5.90 -0.39 -0.77
CA PHE A 300 7.29 -0.58 -1.21
C PHE A 300 8.08 -1.37 -0.17
N GLU A 301 8.75 -2.45 -0.59
CA GLU A 301 9.59 -3.31 0.27
C GLU A 301 8.87 -3.69 1.59
N ALA A 302 7.56 -3.93 1.55
CA ALA A 302 6.78 -4.27 2.72
C ALA A 302 7.03 -5.73 3.13
N PRO A 303 7.22 -6.06 4.42
CA PRO A 303 7.24 -7.45 4.88
C PRO A 303 5.88 -8.12 4.63
N GLY A 304 5.87 -9.44 4.42
CA GLY A 304 4.63 -10.20 4.20
C GLY A 304 3.69 -10.11 5.41
N GLU A 305 2.53 -9.48 5.24
CA GLU A 305 1.58 -9.15 6.31
C GLU A 305 0.33 -10.05 6.36
N ARG A 306 0.24 -11.07 5.50
CA ARG A 306 -0.91 -12.00 5.44
C ARG A 306 -1.10 -12.75 6.76
N MET A 307 -0.02 -13.22 7.38
CA MET A 307 -0.05 -13.83 8.71
C MET A 307 -0.59 -12.85 9.77
N ALA A 308 -0.11 -11.60 9.75
CA ALA A 308 -0.56 -10.58 10.69
C ALA A 308 -2.06 -10.28 10.54
N ALA A 309 -2.58 -10.20 9.30
CA ALA A 309 -4.01 -10.02 9.05
C ALA A 309 -4.87 -11.14 9.64
N ARG A 310 -4.41 -12.39 9.54
CA ARG A 310 -5.09 -13.55 10.14
C ARG A 310 -5.11 -13.45 11.66
N ARG A 311 -3.96 -13.16 12.30
CA ARG A 311 -3.85 -12.99 13.76
C ARG A 311 -4.63 -11.78 14.28
N LEU A 312 -4.79 -10.75 13.46
CA LEU A 312 -5.64 -9.61 13.77
C LEU A 312 -7.14 -9.92 13.58
N HIS A 313 -7.50 -11.12 13.14
CA HIS A 313 -8.87 -11.55 12.81
C HIS A 313 -9.55 -10.62 11.80
N LEU A 314 -8.82 -10.12 10.81
CA LEU A 314 -9.41 -9.29 9.76
C LEU A 314 -10.34 -10.15 8.90
N PRO A 315 -11.63 -9.81 8.82
CA PRO A 315 -12.52 -10.45 7.86
C PRO A 315 -11.96 -10.34 6.44
N SER A 316 -11.90 -11.46 5.73
CA SER A 316 -11.37 -11.51 4.38
C SER A 316 -12.43 -11.04 3.37
N PRO A 317 -12.15 -10.01 2.56
CA PRO A 317 -13.01 -9.62 1.45
C PRO A 317 -12.97 -10.67 0.33
N PRO A 318 -13.94 -10.65 -0.61
CA PRO A 318 -13.91 -11.52 -1.79
C PRO A 318 -12.64 -11.36 -2.65
N SER A 319 -12.02 -10.18 -2.61
CA SER A 319 -10.75 -9.91 -3.27
C SER A 319 -10.00 -8.80 -2.53
N THR A 320 -8.68 -8.92 -2.47
CA THR A 320 -7.73 -7.92 -1.96
C THR A 320 -6.88 -7.30 -3.08
N GLN A 321 -7.27 -7.45 -4.35
CA GLN A 321 -6.46 -7.03 -5.51
C GLN A 321 -6.26 -5.51 -5.62
N HIS A 322 -6.98 -4.71 -4.82
CA HIS A 322 -6.75 -3.28 -4.67
C HIS A 322 -5.47 -2.94 -3.88
N VAL A 323 -4.76 -3.95 -3.37
CA VAL A 323 -3.45 -3.84 -2.72
C VAL A 323 -2.36 -4.35 -3.66
N THR A 324 -1.36 -3.51 -3.95
CA THR A 324 -0.19 -3.89 -4.75
C THR A 324 1.10 -3.62 -3.97
N HIS A 325 1.97 -4.62 -3.90
CA HIS A 325 3.29 -4.57 -3.26
C HIS A 325 4.38 -4.51 -4.31
N PHE A 326 5.25 -3.51 -4.25
CA PHE A 326 6.46 -3.44 -5.07
C PHE A 326 7.67 -3.75 -4.21
N TYR A 327 8.47 -4.73 -4.62
CA TYR A 327 9.71 -5.06 -3.93
C TYR A 327 10.69 -5.77 -4.86
N HIS A 328 11.92 -6.01 -4.42
CA HIS A 328 12.93 -6.64 -5.25
C HIS A 328 13.60 -7.87 -4.62
N THR A 329 14.03 -8.82 -5.43
CA THR A 329 14.56 -10.12 -4.95
C THR A 329 15.85 -10.01 -4.13
N ALA A 330 16.60 -8.91 -4.26
CA ALA A 330 17.78 -8.63 -3.44
C ALA A 330 17.47 -8.09 -2.02
N ASP A 331 16.21 -7.76 -1.71
CA ASP A 331 15.82 -7.32 -0.38
C ASP A 331 15.37 -8.54 0.44
N PRO A 332 16.11 -8.91 1.50
CA PRO A 332 15.76 -10.08 2.29
C PRO A 332 14.49 -9.92 3.15
N ILE A 333 14.00 -8.70 3.37
CA ILE A 333 12.84 -8.43 4.26
C ILE A 333 11.50 -8.86 3.63
N PRO A 334 11.05 -8.31 2.49
CA PRO A 334 9.82 -8.73 1.83
C PRO A 334 9.89 -10.18 1.37
N MET A 335 11.08 -10.67 1.02
CA MET A 335 11.32 -12.08 0.69
C MET A 335 11.21 -13.03 1.89
N GLY A 336 11.18 -12.51 3.13
CA GLY A 336 11.13 -13.31 4.36
C GLY A 336 12.38 -14.17 4.60
N VAL A 337 13.52 -13.77 4.04
CA VAL A 337 14.81 -14.48 4.16
C VAL A 337 15.82 -13.73 5.03
N CYS A 338 15.43 -12.62 5.65
CA CYS A 338 16.27 -11.90 6.61
C CYS A 338 16.33 -12.59 7.99
N THR A 339 16.68 -13.89 7.99
CA THR A 339 16.63 -14.76 9.17
C THR A 339 17.99 -15.40 9.45
N GLY A 340 18.18 -15.90 10.68
CA GLY A 340 19.39 -16.64 11.08
C GLY A 340 20.53 -15.79 11.68
N PRO A 341 21.48 -16.43 12.41
CA PRO A 341 22.41 -15.74 13.31
C PRO A 341 23.46 -14.83 12.65
N LEU A 342 23.63 -14.95 11.33
CA LEU A 342 24.56 -14.11 10.55
C LEU A 342 23.85 -13.03 9.75
N SER A 343 22.51 -12.98 9.77
CA SER A 343 21.78 -11.94 9.07
C SER A 343 21.88 -10.62 9.83
N SER A 344 21.86 -9.53 9.06
CA SER A 344 21.80 -8.17 9.57
C SER A 344 20.55 -7.91 10.41
N CYS A 345 19.38 -8.43 10.01
CA CYS A 345 18.17 -8.33 10.80
C CYS A 345 18.34 -9.02 12.16
N TRP A 346 19.01 -10.17 12.18
CA TRP A 346 19.27 -10.86 13.43
C TRP A 346 20.18 -10.04 14.36
N LEU A 347 21.26 -9.49 13.82
CA LEU A 347 22.17 -8.62 14.59
C LEU A 347 21.45 -7.33 15.06
N GLY A 348 20.50 -6.83 14.28
CA GLY A 348 19.65 -5.68 14.62
C GLY A 348 18.50 -6.01 15.60
N GLY A 349 18.24 -7.28 15.87
CA GLY A 349 17.14 -7.75 16.71
C GLY A 349 15.75 -7.71 16.07
N TYR A 350 15.68 -7.79 14.74
CA TYR A 350 14.44 -7.87 13.96
C TYR A 350 14.19 -9.31 13.50
N ALA A 351 13.06 -9.88 13.93
CA ALA A 351 12.61 -11.22 13.58
C ALA A 351 11.63 -11.14 12.39
N MET A 352 12.19 -11.05 11.18
CA MET A 352 11.44 -10.90 9.93
C MET A 352 11.27 -12.27 9.27
N GLU A 353 10.33 -13.08 9.77
CA GLU A 353 10.12 -14.47 9.33
C GLU A 353 8.96 -14.64 8.36
N SER A 354 8.08 -13.65 8.25
CA SER A 354 6.96 -13.67 7.31
C SER A 354 7.37 -13.30 5.89
N ARG A 355 6.68 -13.89 4.91
CA ARG A 355 6.93 -13.75 3.48
C ARG A 355 5.66 -13.59 2.64
N CYS A 356 4.49 -13.94 3.16
CA CYS A 356 3.25 -13.91 2.37
C CYS A 356 2.54 -12.55 2.45
N HIS A 357 2.23 -11.96 1.30
CA HIS A 357 1.53 -10.67 1.20
C HIS A 357 0.03 -10.82 0.93
N LEU A 358 -0.77 -9.80 1.23
CA LEU A 358 -2.14 -9.72 0.74
C LEU A 358 -2.16 -9.10 -0.66
N GLY A 359 -3.22 -9.33 -1.43
CA GLY A 359 -3.35 -8.67 -2.74
C GLY A 359 -2.38 -9.21 -3.79
N ARG A 360 -1.61 -8.31 -4.40
CA ARG A 360 -0.72 -8.62 -5.54
C ARG A 360 0.71 -8.13 -5.27
N SER A 361 1.69 -8.91 -5.72
CA SER A 361 3.11 -8.62 -5.61
C SER A 361 3.71 -8.39 -7.00
N ALA A 362 4.38 -7.26 -7.18
CA ALA A 362 5.10 -6.83 -8.37
C ALA A 362 6.60 -6.85 -8.04
N VAL A 363 7.27 -7.95 -8.42
CA VAL A 363 8.62 -8.28 -7.94
C VAL A 363 9.67 -7.96 -9.00
N PHE A 364 10.61 -7.08 -8.67
CA PHE A 364 11.79 -6.84 -9.50
C PHE A 364 12.83 -7.93 -9.25
N ASP A 365 13.11 -8.77 -10.25
CA ASP A 365 14.15 -9.80 -10.17
C ASP A 365 15.57 -9.22 -10.31
N THR A 366 16.00 -8.44 -9.31
CA THR A 366 17.28 -7.75 -9.30
C THR A 366 18.48 -8.67 -9.12
N VAL A 367 18.30 -9.81 -8.45
CA VAL A 367 19.36 -10.81 -8.29
C VAL A 367 19.73 -11.42 -9.64
N THR A 368 18.75 -11.94 -10.38
CA THR A 368 19.03 -12.63 -11.65
C THR A 368 19.29 -11.65 -12.79
N LYS A 369 18.50 -10.56 -12.88
CA LYS A 369 18.59 -9.62 -14.00
C LYS A 369 19.72 -8.60 -13.86
N LEU A 370 20.00 -8.15 -12.63
CA LEU A 370 20.98 -7.09 -12.36
C LEU A 370 22.22 -7.58 -11.58
N GLY A 371 22.25 -8.84 -11.15
CA GLY A 371 23.36 -9.41 -10.39
C GLY A 371 23.51 -8.83 -8.97
N TRP A 372 22.44 -8.25 -8.40
CA TRP A 372 22.50 -7.72 -7.04
C TRP A 372 22.69 -8.85 -6.04
N SER A 373 23.52 -8.62 -5.03
CA SER A 373 23.61 -9.52 -3.88
C SER A 373 22.43 -9.27 -2.95
N VAL A 374 21.90 -10.34 -2.34
CA VAL A 374 20.88 -10.21 -1.30
C VAL A 374 21.47 -9.48 -0.09
N ASP A 375 20.95 -8.28 0.20
CA ASP A 375 21.53 -7.38 1.19
C ASP A 375 20.46 -6.43 1.76
N VAL A 376 20.26 -6.48 3.08
CA VAL A 376 19.31 -5.59 3.77
C VAL A 376 19.59 -4.10 3.55
N ARG A 377 20.83 -3.72 3.22
CA ARG A 377 21.16 -2.32 2.92
C ARG A 377 20.42 -1.80 1.69
N THR A 378 19.92 -2.69 0.84
CA THR A 378 19.07 -2.35 -0.31
C THR A 378 17.59 -2.23 0.04
N HIS A 379 17.18 -2.56 1.27
CA HIS A 379 15.79 -2.41 1.73
C HIS A 379 15.29 -0.97 1.73
N GLY A 380 16.17 0.00 1.97
CA GLY A 380 15.75 1.41 2.05
C GLY A 380 15.09 1.87 0.74
N ILE A 381 13.94 2.53 0.84
CA ILE A 381 13.13 2.97 -0.32
C ILE A 381 13.90 3.75 -1.40
N VAL A 382 14.97 4.44 -1.01
CA VAL A 382 15.86 5.14 -1.96
C VAL A 382 16.45 4.17 -3.00
N ALA A 383 16.70 2.90 -2.65
CA ALA A 383 17.19 1.89 -3.58
C ALA A 383 16.17 1.62 -4.70
N ILE A 384 14.89 1.42 -4.37
CA ILE A 384 13.85 1.22 -5.38
C ILE A 384 13.59 2.50 -6.19
N ILE A 385 13.63 3.69 -5.57
CA ILE A 385 13.44 4.96 -6.27
C ILE A 385 14.58 5.20 -7.27
N ASP A 386 15.83 5.22 -6.82
CA ASP A 386 16.94 5.71 -7.64
C ASP A 386 17.46 4.64 -8.62
N ARG A 387 17.43 3.36 -8.21
CA ARG A 387 18.07 2.28 -8.97
C ARG A 387 17.11 1.47 -9.82
N LEU A 388 15.80 1.53 -9.54
CA LEU A 388 14.78 0.77 -10.30
C LEU A 388 13.79 1.71 -10.98
N LEU A 389 13.04 2.50 -10.22
CA LEU A 389 11.92 3.29 -10.75
C LEU A 389 12.36 4.53 -11.53
N SER A 390 13.52 5.12 -11.20
CA SER A 390 14.08 6.26 -11.95
C SER A 390 14.77 5.85 -13.25
N GLN A 391 15.01 4.56 -13.44
CA GLN A 391 15.58 4.03 -14.68
C GLN A 391 14.47 3.70 -15.69
N GLU A 392 14.76 3.87 -16.97
CA GLU A 392 13.92 3.37 -18.05
C GLU A 392 14.34 1.93 -18.37
N TRP A 393 13.38 1.01 -18.34
CA TRP A 393 13.62 -0.40 -18.66
C TRP A 393 12.97 -0.75 -19.98
N GLU A 394 13.61 -1.64 -20.75
CA GLU A 394 12.96 -2.19 -21.93
C GLU A 394 11.69 -2.95 -21.54
N LYS A 395 10.63 -2.77 -22.31
CA LYS A 395 9.35 -3.44 -22.08
C LYS A 395 9.53 -4.95 -22.07
N GLY A 396 9.16 -5.58 -20.95
CA GLY A 396 9.31 -7.01 -20.76
C GLY A 396 10.58 -7.44 -20.02
N THR A 397 11.44 -6.51 -19.58
CA THR A 397 12.64 -6.82 -18.76
C THR A 397 12.31 -7.72 -17.56
N TRP A 398 11.14 -7.51 -16.96
CA TRP A 398 10.69 -8.14 -15.72
C TRP A 398 9.66 -9.28 -15.91
N THR A 399 9.53 -9.84 -17.12
CA THR A 399 8.41 -10.78 -17.46
C THR A 399 8.66 -12.25 -17.15
N ASP A 400 9.74 -12.59 -16.44
CA ASP A 400 9.98 -13.98 -16.05
C ASP A 400 9.38 -14.20 -14.65
N ASN A 401 8.39 -15.11 -14.56
CA ASN A 401 7.72 -15.53 -13.34
C ASN A 401 8.72 -16.11 -12.31
N SER A 402 9.50 -15.27 -11.62
CA SER A 402 10.46 -15.69 -10.59
C SER A 402 9.87 -15.73 -9.18
N THR A 403 8.54 -15.72 -9.04
CA THR A 403 7.87 -15.86 -7.74
C THR A 403 7.87 -17.29 -7.20
N ASP A 404 8.43 -18.27 -7.91
CA ASP A 404 8.64 -19.62 -7.37
C ASP A 404 10.03 -19.74 -6.71
N PRO A 405 10.13 -19.75 -5.37
CA PRO A 405 11.40 -19.94 -4.67
C PRO A 405 11.97 -21.37 -4.84
N ASN A 406 11.25 -22.27 -5.52
CA ASN A 406 11.70 -23.64 -5.77
C ASN A 406 11.34 -24.08 -7.21
N PRO A 407 12.06 -23.58 -8.24
CA PRO A 407 11.70 -23.86 -9.62
C PRO A 407 11.76 -25.36 -9.91
N ASP A 408 10.60 -25.96 -10.20
CA ASP A 408 10.50 -27.34 -10.66
C ASP A 408 11.24 -27.47 -12.01
N PRO A 409 12.38 -28.18 -12.08
CA PRO A 409 13.16 -28.32 -13.31
C PRO A 409 12.44 -29.14 -14.39
N SER A 410 11.27 -29.72 -14.09
CA SER A 410 10.45 -30.49 -15.03
C SER A 410 9.35 -29.67 -15.73
N LYS A 411 9.08 -28.43 -15.28
CA LYS A 411 8.16 -27.52 -15.98
C LYS A 411 8.93 -26.74 -17.05
N ASP A 412 8.62 -27.03 -18.31
CA ASP A 412 9.10 -26.26 -19.45
C ASP A 412 8.52 -24.83 -19.37
N PRO A 413 9.35 -23.78 -19.22
CA PRO A 413 8.89 -22.40 -19.13
C PRO A 413 8.26 -21.88 -20.44
N GLY A 414 8.21 -22.73 -21.49
CA GLY A 414 7.71 -22.37 -22.81
C GLY A 414 6.24 -22.63 -23.11
N LYS A 415 5.43 -23.23 -22.21
CA LYS A 415 4.13 -23.80 -22.63
C LYS A 415 2.85 -23.00 -22.31
N ASP A 416 2.91 -21.97 -21.46
CA ASP A 416 1.76 -21.09 -21.17
C ASP A 416 1.97 -19.69 -21.78
N LYS A 417 2.18 -19.63 -23.10
CA LYS A 417 2.51 -18.39 -23.84
C LYS A 417 1.32 -17.61 -24.40
N ASP A 418 0.09 -17.85 -23.92
CA ASP A 418 -1.12 -17.23 -24.49
C ASP A 418 -2.04 -16.56 -23.46
N GLU A 419 -1.49 -15.88 -22.45
CA GLU A 419 -2.26 -14.88 -21.69
C GLU A 419 -1.56 -13.53 -21.67
N GLY A 420 -1.80 -12.72 -22.71
CA GLY A 420 -2.10 -11.27 -22.69
C GLY A 420 -1.35 -10.30 -21.75
N GLY A 421 -0.22 -10.66 -21.16
CA GLY A 421 0.53 -9.82 -20.23
C GLY A 421 1.13 -8.62 -20.95
N SER A 422 0.62 -7.42 -20.64
CA SER A 422 1.22 -6.15 -21.05
C SER A 422 2.72 -6.17 -20.72
N LYS A 423 3.58 -6.12 -21.76
CA LYS A 423 5.02 -5.92 -21.61
C LYS A 423 5.23 -4.46 -21.18
N GLY A 424 5.12 -4.19 -19.88
CA GLY A 424 5.39 -2.89 -19.27
C GLY A 424 6.87 -2.70 -18.90
N GLU A 425 7.20 -1.52 -18.41
CA GLU A 425 8.50 -1.21 -17.80
C GLU A 425 8.59 -1.69 -16.34
N LEU A 426 7.45 -2.05 -15.76
CA LEU A 426 7.32 -2.59 -14.40
C LEU A 426 7.05 -4.11 -14.44
N PRO A 427 7.41 -4.85 -13.38
CA PRO A 427 7.00 -6.24 -13.20
C PRO A 427 5.47 -6.36 -13.15
N LEU A 428 4.96 -7.52 -13.58
CA LEU A 428 3.54 -7.82 -13.49
C LEU A 428 3.16 -8.08 -12.03
N ALA A 429 2.13 -7.37 -11.53
CA ALA A 429 1.60 -7.61 -10.20
C ALA A 429 0.73 -8.88 -10.19
N LEU A 430 1.13 -9.90 -9.43
CA LEU A 430 0.46 -11.21 -9.36
C LEU A 430 0.08 -11.56 -7.91
N PRO A 431 -1.05 -12.25 -7.67
CA PRO A 431 -1.34 -12.79 -6.34
C PRO A 431 -0.32 -13.85 -5.92
N GLU A 432 -0.07 -13.95 -4.63
CA GLU A 432 0.77 -15.01 -4.06
C GLU A 432 -0.08 -16.21 -3.64
N ASP A 433 -0.27 -17.12 -4.58
CA ASP A 433 -0.98 -18.37 -4.35
C ASP A 433 -0.11 -19.37 -3.57
N ASP A 434 -0.75 -20.19 -2.72
CA ASP A 434 -0.11 -21.25 -1.92
C ASP A 434 1.06 -20.84 -1.00
N CYS A 435 1.23 -19.53 -0.75
CA CYS A 435 2.23 -19.05 0.20
C CYS A 435 1.86 -19.40 1.66
N VAL A 436 2.81 -20.00 2.37
CA VAL A 436 2.69 -20.39 3.78
C VAL A 436 3.82 -19.77 4.60
N ASP A 437 3.45 -18.99 5.61
CA ASP A 437 4.36 -18.49 6.64
C ASP A 437 4.58 -19.53 7.74
N CYS A 438 5.75 -19.50 8.39
CA CYS A 438 5.97 -20.20 9.67
C CYS A 438 5.69 -21.70 9.67
N PHE A 439 5.91 -22.39 8.54
CA PHE A 439 5.60 -23.82 8.38
C PHE A 439 6.31 -24.75 9.39
N SER A 440 7.42 -24.30 9.98
CA SER A 440 8.17 -25.03 11.02
C SER A 440 7.56 -24.91 12.42
N TRP A 441 6.57 -24.03 12.62
CA TRP A 441 5.96 -23.76 13.92
C TRP A 441 4.64 -24.50 14.09
N GLU A 442 4.45 -25.09 15.27
CA GLU A 442 3.19 -25.67 15.72
C GLU A 442 2.43 -24.65 16.58
N TYR A 443 1.18 -24.39 16.20
CA TYR A 443 0.29 -23.46 16.86
C TYR A 443 -0.82 -24.24 17.58
N GLN A 444 -0.92 -24.05 18.90
CA GLN A 444 -1.91 -24.72 19.76
C GLN A 444 -2.90 -23.74 20.38
#